data_AF-A0A6J1WQH1-F1
#
_entry.id   AF-A0A6J1WQH1-F1
#
_cell.length_a   1.000
_cell.length_b   1.000
_cell.length_c   1.000
_cell.angle_alpha   90.00
_cell.angle_beta   90.00
_cell.angle_gamma   90.00
#
_symmetry.space_group_name_H-M   'P 1'
#
loop_
_entity.id
_entity.type
_entity.pdbx_description
1 polymer ?
#
loop_
_entity_poly.entity_id
_entity_poly.type
_entity_poly.pdbx_seq_one_letter_code
_entity_poly.pdbx_strand_id
1 'polypeptide(L)'
;MIARLWTDDLPKCRNTCVASYFSRLGGNVNTNDDYLCFYCQTEENSCLYGVFEPHNGLDAAKFIMQRMAVEMLLPPPSANNTDEEIRDRLRNAFVSVEKAYNENYDGMIAERTSLQYHLQTLSETQMSQNSILARLKEIDKHLSGGATVVIALVHNNKLFVANVGETRALLCRTDDNSVLRVVQLTVDHSLNNEDELLRLSQLGLDVNKLRNAQYMGNQTGTRCLGNYLVKSLYKAIPSLRAAATEPVVAAPEIHGPIVLDESCRFLVLVSAGVYKRIQESRGSFEQTNKQLSQIIVEHCRKQTDFKKISQSVLEEIEEEFVSYCVKNNLTPKANTHMSLLIRNFNFLPTYEQLNPPKNAVRFNPIVQSKSNTLINEIDSEQYLSTNDADNESIIDTNRSCESSSDVCVNDRPYDKDKRIKGYVDFSCYYENVDKARLNGTLPSFIE
;
A
#
# COMPACT_ATOMS: atom_id res chain seq x y z
N MET A 1 -19.36 9.01 28.42
CA MET A 1 -18.91 10.02 27.43
C MET A 1 -18.35 9.21 26.27
N ILE A 2 -19.05 9.12 25.13
CA ILE A 2 -18.50 8.44 23.95
C ILE A 2 -17.42 9.38 23.40
N ALA A 3 -16.16 9.01 23.52
CA ALA A 3 -15.05 9.80 22.99
C ALA A 3 -15.19 9.86 21.46
N ARG A 4 -15.64 11.00 20.93
CA ARG A 4 -15.57 11.29 19.49
C ARG A 4 -14.10 11.41 19.09
N LEU A 5 -13.76 10.93 17.90
CA LEU A 5 -12.43 11.14 17.35
C LEU A 5 -12.31 12.62 16.98
N TRP A 6 -11.20 13.27 17.33
CA TRP A 6 -10.98 14.68 16.99
C TRP A 6 -10.98 14.91 15.46
N THR A 7 -10.64 13.88 14.68
CA THR A 7 -10.69 13.89 13.21
C THR A 7 -12.11 14.00 12.64
N ASP A 8 -13.14 13.75 13.45
CA ASP A 8 -14.55 13.89 13.04
C ASP A 8 -14.95 15.36 12.88
N ASP A 9 -14.31 16.26 13.64
CA ASP A 9 -14.56 17.70 13.61
C ASP A 9 -13.86 18.40 12.44
N LEU A 10 -12.99 17.69 11.69
CA LEU A 10 -12.33 18.24 10.51
C LEU A 10 -13.32 18.50 9.36
N PRO A 11 -13.19 19.63 8.64
CA PRO A 11 -14.05 19.92 7.49
C PRO A 11 -13.95 18.82 6.44
N LYS A 12 -15.09 18.21 6.09
CA LYS A 12 -15.14 17.08 5.17
C LYS A 12 -15.15 17.54 3.72
N CYS A 13 -14.34 16.91 2.87
CA CYS A 13 -14.36 17.17 1.42
C CYS A 13 -15.70 16.71 0.82
N ARG A 14 -16.47 17.65 0.23
CA ARG A 14 -17.83 17.38 -0.27
C ARG A 14 -17.86 16.33 -1.39
N ASN A 15 -16.88 16.36 -2.28
CA ASN A 15 -16.78 15.49 -3.47
C ASN A 15 -16.14 14.12 -3.17
N THR A 16 -16.27 13.65 -1.92
CA THR A 16 -15.75 12.35 -1.49
C THR A 16 -16.88 11.51 -0.89
N CYS A 17 -16.97 10.24 -1.24
CA CYS A 17 -17.80 9.26 -0.54
C CYS A 17 -16.92 8.15 0.03
N VAL A 18 -17.36 7.57 1.14
CA VAL A 18 -16.58 6.60 1.93
C VAL A 18 -17.53 5.55 2.48
N ALA A 19 -17.10 4.29 2.47
CA ALA A 19 -17.67 3.23 3.26
C ALA A 19 -16.55 2.39 3.88
N SER A 20 -16.70 2.03 5.15
CA SER A 20 -15.71 1.27 5.92
C SER A 20 -16.43 0.40 6.93
N TYR A 21 -16.25 -0.92 6.85
CA TYR A 21 -16.83 -1.84 7.82
C TYR A 21 -16.07 -3.17 7.86
N PHE A 22 -16.33 -3.96 8.89
CA PHE A 22 -15.91 -5.35 8.95
C PHE A 22 -16.99 -6.25 8.37
N SER A 23 -16.58 -7.16 7.49
CA SER A 23 -17.47 -8.13 6.88
C SER A 23 -18.30 -8.85 7.95
N ARG A 24 -19.61 -8.92 7.74
CA ARG A 24 -20.58 -9.46 8.70
C ARG A 24 -20.53 -10.99 8.82
N LEU A 25 -19.69 -11.62 8.00
CA LEU A 25 -19.40 -13.04 8.01
C LEU A 25 -18.66 -13.41 9.30
N GLY A 26 -19.30 -14.22 10.15
CA GLY A 26 -18.75 -14.65 11.44
C GLY A 26 -19.56 -14.22 12.67
N GLY A 27 -20.71 -13.55 12.49
CA GLY A 27 -21.73 -13.39 13.53
C GLY A 27 -21.43 -12.34 14.62
N ASN A 28 -20.29 -11.65 14.56
CA ASN A 28 -20.01 -10.57 15.50
C ASN A 28 -20.50 -9.22 14.94
N VAL A 29 -21.68 -8.82 15.39
CA VAL A 29 -22.37 -7.57 15.00
C VAL A 29 -21.93 -6.45 15.93
N ASN A 30 -20.61 -6.21 16.04
CA ASN A 30 -20.14 -5.01 16.73
C ASN A 30 -20.34 -3.83 15.77
N THR A 31 -21.49 -3.18 15.89
CA THR A 31 -21.94 -1.97 15.16
C THR A 31 -21.25 -0.70 15.63
N ASN A 32 -20.00 -0.79 16.08
CA ASN A 32 -19.20 0.40 16.16
C ASN A 32 -18.71 0.65 14.75
N ASP A 33 -19.23 1.70 14.12
CA ASP A 33 -18.76 2.20 12.83
C ASP A 33 -17.30 2.67 12.98
N ASP A 34 -16.39 1.70 13.07
CA ASP A 34 -14.96 1.93 13.18
C ASP A 34 -14.47 2.31 11.78
N TYR A 35 -14.77 3.55 11.39
CA TYR A 35 -14.26 4.16 10.16
C TYR A 35 -12.75 4.26 10.27
N LEU A 36 -12.04 3.30 9.66
CA LEU A 36 -10.59 3.36 9.48
C LEU A 36 -10.26 4.05 8.15
N CYS A 37 -10.96 5.16 7.94
CA CYS A 37 -10.80 6.06 6.82
C CYS A 37 -10.88 7.47 7.37
N PHE A 38 -10.06 8.38 6.86
CA PHE A 38 -10.24 9.80 7.12
C PHE A 38 -10.18 10.57 5.80
N TYR A 39 -10.92 11.67 5.77
CA TYR A 39 -10.89 12.60 4.65
C TYR A 39 -11.24 13.99 5.15
N CYS A 40 -10.51 14.98 4.68
CA CYS A 40 -10.74 16.37 5.03
C CYS A 40 -10.32 17.32 3.90
N GLN A 41 -10.80 18.55 4.01
CA GLN A 41 -10.39 19.68 3.19
C GLN A 41 -9.92 20.79 4.14
N THR A 42 -8.69 21.23 3.94
CA THR A 42 -8.08 22.34 4.68
C THR A 42 -8.59 23.69 4.15
N GLU A 43 -8.38 24.75 4.92
CA GLU A 43 -8.73 26.12 4.52
C GLU A 43 -7.99 26.57 3.25
N GLU A 44 -6.74 26.11 3.06
CA GLU A 44 -5.93 26.38 1.87
C GLU A 44 -6.27 25.46 0.68
N ASN A 45 -7.49 24.91 0.65
CA ASN A 45 -8.03 24.04 -0.40
C ASN A 45 -7.23 22.73 -0.66
N SER A 46 -6.29 22.38 0.22
CA SER A 46 -5.64 21.06 0.19
C SER A 46 -6.60 20.02 0.72
N CYS A 47 -6.72 18.89 0.04
CA CYS A 47 -7.55 17.78 0.48
C CYS A 47 -6.69 16.57 0.83
N LEU A 48 -6.94 15.99 1.99
CA LEU A 48 -6.22 14.81 2.47
C LEU A 48 -7.17 13.65 2.65
N TYR A 49 -6.77 12.48 2.17
CA TYR A 49 -7.54 11.24 2.18
C TYR A 49 -6.65 10.11 2.71
N GLY A 50 -7.22 9.20 3.50
CA GLY A 50 -6.50 8.03 3.95
C GLY A 50 -7.41 6.84 4.20
N VAL A 51 -6.91 5.65 3.86
CA VAL A 51 -7.53 4.35 4.16
C VAL A 51 -6.52 3.52 4.95
N PHE A 52 -6.99 2.96 6.07
CA PHE A 52 -6.18 2.23 7.05
C PHE A 52 -6.77 0.84 7.19
N GLU A 53 -6.00 -0.18 6.82
CA GLU A 53 -6.41 -1.56 7.00
C GLU A 53 -5.71 -2.15 8.24
N PRO A 54 -6.45 -2.56 9.27
CA PRO A 54 -5.89 -3.01 10.53
C PRO A 54 -5.32 -4.42 10.43
N HIS A 55 -4.21 -4.63 11.13
CA HIS A 55 -3.62 -5.95 11.39
C HIS A 55 -3.75 -6.28 12.87
N ASN A 56 -4.25 -7.47 13.18
CA ASN A 56 -4.25 -8.07 14.53
C ASN A 56 -4.76 -7.18 15.68
N GLY A 57 -5.65 -6.21 15.39
CA GLY A 57 -6.23 -5.33 16.39
C GLY A 57 -6.65 -3.99 15.79
N LEU A 58 -7.64 -3.35 16.41
CA LEU A 58 -8.19 -2.07 15.97
C LEU A 58 -7.47 -0.87 16.59
N ASP A 59 -7.02 -1.01 17.83
CA ASP A 59 -6.48 0.09 18.62
C ASP A 59 -5.23 0.70 17.96
N ALA A 60 -4.32 -0.15 17.48
CA ALA A 60 -3.13 0.28 16.74
C ALA A 60 -3.50 1.06 15.48
N ALA A 61 -4.45 0.56 14.68
CA ALA A 61 -4.87 1.24 13.46
C ALA A 61 -5.55 2.60 13.74
N LYS A 62 -6.39 2.67 14.79
CA LYS A 62 -7.03 3.93 15.23
C LYS A 62 -6.00 4.94 15.71
N PHE A 63 -4.98 4.50 16.46
CA PHE A 63 -3.87 5.35 16.89
C PHE A 63 -3.08 5.88 15.68
N ILE A 64 -2.69 4.98 14.76
CA ILE A 64 -1.95 5.31 13.54
C ILE A 64 -2.74 6.33 12.69
N MET A 65 -4.05 6.13 12.51
CA MET A 65 -4.90 7.05 11.75
C MET A 65 -4.95 8.44 12.37
N GLN A 66 -5.18 8.53 13.69
CA GLN A 66 -5.23 9.82 14.38
C GLN A 66 -3.88 10.52 14.33
N ARG A 67 -2.78 9.80 14.56
CA ARG A 67 -1.44 10.41 14.52
C ARG A 67 -1.07 10.85 13.11
N MET A 68 -1.40 10.06 12.09
CA MET A 68 -1.16 10.43 10.69
C MET A 68 -1.90 11.72 10.32
N ALA A 69 -3.15 11.88 10.77
CA ALA A 69 -3.90 13.11 10.55
C ALA A 69 -3.23 14.32 11.24
N VAL A 70 -2.67 14.17 12.44
CA VAL A 70 -1.91 15.24 13.12
C VAL A 70 -0.67 15.63 12.30
N GLU A 71 0.18 14.68 11.93
CA GLU A 71 1.45 14.95 11.24
C GLU A 71 1.23 15.62 9.87
N MET A 72 0.12 15.29 9.20
CA MET A 72 -0.18 15.84 7.89
C MET A 72 -0.88 17.21 7.94
N LEU A 73 -1.63 17.50 9.00
CA LEU A 73 -2.50 18.68 9.08
C LEU A 73 -2.03 19.76 10.06
N LEU A 74 -1.06 19.47 10.94
CA LEU A 74 -0.64 20.40 12.00
C LEU A 74 0.89 20.63 11.97
N PRO A 75 1.37 21.72 11.34
CA PRO A 75 0.61 22.73 10.59
C PRO A 75 0.15 22.20 9.22
N PRO A 76 -0.93 22.75 8.63
CA PRO A 76 -1.41 22.32 7.33
C PRO A 76 -0.38 22.59 6.22
N PRO A 77 -0.44 21.89 5.09
CA PRO A 77 0.40 22.20 3.94
C PRO A 77 0.07 23.61 3.43
N SER A 78 1.11 24.42 3.27
CA SER A 78 1.00 25.80 2.77
C SER A 78 0.97 25.81 1.25
N ALA A 79 0.20 26.69 0.63
CA ALA A 79 0.13 26.86 -0.82
C ALA A 79 1.50 27.13 -1.48
N ASN A 80 2.49 27.64 -0.73
CA ASN A 80 3.83 27.89 -1.24
C ASN A 80 4.77 26.67 -1.14
N ASN A 81 4.30 25.55 -0.58
CA ASN A 81 5.17 24.39 -0.41
C ASN A 81 5.59 23.81 -1.76
N THR A 82 6.88 23.51 -1.87
CA THR A 82 7.42 22.88 -3.08
C THR A 82 7.03 21.40 -3.16
N ASP A 83 7.10 20.82 -4.37
CA ASP A 83 6.79 19.39 -4.54
C ASP A 83 7.74 18.47 -3.75
N GLU A 84 8.98 18.90 -3.45
CA GLU A 84 9.90 18.19 -2.56
C GLU A 84 9.48 18.31 -1.10
N GLU A 85 9.13 19.52 -0.64
CA GLU A 85 8.66 19.73 0.75
C GLU A 85 7.39 18.92 1.06
N ILE A 86 6.50 18.75 0.08
CA ILE A 86 5.31 17.89 0.23
C ILE A 86 5.72 16.40 0.32
N ARG A 87 6.69 15.96 -0.47
CA ARG A 87 7.22 14.58 -0.41
C ARG A 87 7.93 14.31 0.92
N ASP A 88 8.73 15.26 1.40
CA ASP A 88 9.39 15.18 2.70
C ASP A 88 8.39 15.18 3.84
N ARG A 89 7.34 16.02 3.77
CA ARG A 89 6.23 15.99 4.73
C ARG A 89 5.58 14.61 4.80
N LEU A 90 5.25 14.01 3.65
CA LEU A 90 4.68 12.66 3.60
C LEU A 90 5.65 11.65 4.22
N ARG A 91 6.93 11.67 3.84
CA ARG A 91 7.95 10.75 4.38
C ARG A 91 8.08 10.88 5.89
N ASN A 92 8.21 12.12 6.38
CA ASN A 92 8.38 12.43 7.80
C ASN A 92 7.15 12.05 8.61
N ALA A 93 5.94 12.19 8.06
CA ALA A 93 4.72 11.77 8.74
C ALA A 93 4.72 10.26 9.05
N PHE A 94 5.11 9.40 8.11
CA PHE A 94 5.21 7.95 8.35
C PHE A 94 6.28 7.62 9.39
N VAL A 95 7.45 8.27 9.34
CA VAL A 95 8.51 8.09 10.34
C VAL A 95 8.05 8.52 11.73
N SER A 96 7.40 9.68 11.84
CA SER A 96 6.90 10.22 13.10
C SER A 96 5.79 9.34 13.69
N VAL A 97 4.85 8.86 12.86
CA VAL A 97 3.77 7.95 13.28
C VAL A 97 4.32 6.63 13.81
N GLU A 98 5.30 6.04 13.12
CA GLU A 98 5.96 4.81 13.56
C GLU A 98 6.67 4.99 14.90
N LYS A 99 7.39 6.10 15.05
CA LYS A 99 8.06 6.44 16.31
C LYS A 99 7.05 6.62 17.45
N ALA A 100 5.99 7.40 17.21
CA ALA A 100 4.93 7.62 18.19
C ALA A 100 4.19 6.33 18.57
N TYR A 101 4.06 5.37 17.64
CA TYR A 101 3.53 4.04 17.96
C TYR A 101 4.43 3.33 18.97
N ASN A 102 5.75 3.29 18.74
CA ASN A 102 6.67 2.63 19.67
C ASN A 102 6.61 3.28 21.05
N GLU A 103 6.66 4.61 21.12
CA GLU A 103 6.54 5.37 22.38
C GLU A 103 5.23 5.07 23.12
N ASN A 104 4.11 4.91 22.40
CA ASN A 104 2.82 4.56 22.98
C ASN A 104 2.81 3.15 23.62
N TYR A 105 3.65 2.24 23.13
CA TYR A 105 3.74 0.85 23.62
C TYR A 105 4.99 0.56 24.45
N ASP A 106 5.87 1.54 24.71
CA ASP A 106 7.13 1.38 25.45
C ASP A 106 6.95 0.69 26.80
N GLY A 107 5.91 1.06 27.56
CA GLY A 107 5.61 0.44 28.85
C GLY A 107 5.31 -1.06 28.73
N MET A 108 4.56 -1.46 27.70
CA MET A 108 4.25 -2.87 27.44
C MET A 108 5.48 -3.63 26.94
N ILE A 109 6.33 -2.99 26.12
CA ILE A 109 7.59 -3.57 25.64
C ILE A 109 8.55 -3.82 26.82
N ALA A 110 8.65 -2.87 27.75
CA ALA A 110 9.46 -3.00 28.96
C ALA A 110 8.94 -4.12 29.88
N GLU A 111 7.61 -4.16 30.12
CA GLU A 111 6.97 -5.22 30.91
C GLU A 111 7.23 -6.60 30.30
N ARG A 112 7.02 -6.75 28.99
CA ARG A 112 7.28 -7.99 28.26
C ARG A 112 8.71 -8.46 28.41
N THR A 113 9.67 -7.55 28.25
CA THR A 113 11.11 -7.87 28.35
C THR A 113 11.46 -8.36 29.75
N SER A 114 10.92 -7.70 30.79
CA SER A 114 11.08 -8.12 32.18
C SER A 114 10.48 -9.52 32.44
N LEU A 115 9.25 -9.77 31.98
CA LEU A 115 8.58 -11.07 32.11
C LEU A 115 9.34 -12.18 31.37
N GLN A 116 9.89 -11.89 30.19
CA GLN A 116 10.69 -12.84 29.42
C GLN A 116 12.00 -13.19 30.14
N TYR A 117 12.67 -12.21 30.75
CA TYR A 117 13.86 -12.45 31.55
C TYR A 117 13.55 -13.30 32.79
N HIS A 118 12.49 -12.97 33.53
CA HIS A 118 12.04 -13.77 34.65
C HIS A 118 11.80 -15.22 34.24
N LEU A 119 11.07 -15.47 33.15
CA LEU A 119 10.82 -16.83 32.64
C LEU A 119 12.10 -17.64 32.40
N GLN A 120 13.19 -17.00 31.96
CA GLN A 120 14.48 -17.67 31.72
C GLN A 120 15.24 -17.98 33.01
N THR A 121 15.07 -17.16 34.04
CA THR A 121 15.76 -17.29 35.34
C THR A 121 15.02 -18.16 36.36
N LEU A 122 13.73 -18.45 36.13
CA LEU A 122 12.87 -19.11 37.09
C LEU A 122 13.11 -20.63 37.18
N SER A 123 13.34 -21.12 38.40
CA SER A 123 13.21 -22.54 38.79
C SER A 123 11.88 -22.84 39.53
N GLU A 124 10.91 -21.91 39.44
CA GLU A 124 9.67 -21.93 40.22
C GLU A 124 8.59 -22.90 39.71
N THR A 125 7.57 -23.13 40.55
CA THR A 125 6.44 -24.03 40.31
C THR A 125 5.67 -23.72 39.02
N GLN A 126 5.11 -24.77 38.39
CA GLN A 126 4.38 -24.67 37.10
C GLN A 126 3.25 -23.62 37.08
N MET A 127 2.65 -23.30 38.24
CA MET A 127 1.55 -22.34 38.34
C MET A 127 2.02 -20.88 38.14
N SER A 128 3.22 -20.52 38.63
CA SER A 128 3.85 -19.20 38.43
C SER A 128 4.25 -18.98 36.98
N GLN A 129 4.75 -20.02 36.32
CA GLN A 129 5.10 -19.96 34.89
C GLN A 129 3.87 -19.73 33.99
N ASN A 130 2.73 -20.36 34.32
CA ASN A 130 1.52 -20.22 33.53
C ASN A 130 0.93 -18.80 33.55
N SER A 131 1.00 -18.09 34.68
CA SER A 131 0.51 -16.69 34.76
C SER A 131 1.40 -15.73 33.96
N ILE A 132 2.71 -15.89 34.03
CA ILE A 132 3.68 -15.13 33.22
C ILE A 132 3.42 -15.35 31.72
N LEU A 133 3.25 -16.61 31.31
CA LEU A 133 2.95 -16.94 29.91
C LEU A 133 1.60 -16.36 29.44
N ALA A 134 0.58 -16.35 30.31
CA ALA A 134 -0.70 -15.74 29.99
C ALA A 134 -0.56 -14.22 29.79
N ARG A 135 0.18 -13.53 30.66
CA ARG A 135 0.45 -12.09 30.53
C ARG A 135 1.28 -11.75 29.30
N LEU A 136 2.30 -12.55 28.99
CA LEU A 136 3.10 -12.40 27.78
C LEU A 136 2.23 -12.52 26.51
N LYS A 137 1.32 -13.49 26.45
CA LYS A 137 0.38 -13.65 25.33
C LYS A 137 -0.56 -12.45 25.18
N GLU A 138 -1.03 -11.90 26.29
CA GLU A 138 -1.87 -10.69 26.28
C GLU A 138 -1.09 -9.50 25.71
N ILE A 139 0.14 -9.28 26.18
CA ILE A 139 1.00 -8.20 25.67
C ILE A 139 1.32 -8.40 24.19
N ASP A 140 1.70 -9.62 23.78
CA ASP A 140 1.99 -9.95 22.38
C ASP A 140 0.78 -9.69 21.47
N LYS A 141 -0.45 -9.92 21.95
CA LYS A 141 -1.66 -9.58 21.19
C LYS A 141 -1.75 -8.08 20.90
N HIS A 142 -1.45 -7.21 21.87
CA HIS A 142 -1.45 -5.76 21.64
C HIS A 142 -0.28 -5.32 20.73
N LEU A 143 0.92 -5.86 20.96
CA LEU A 143 2.12 -5.53 20.17
C LEU A 143 2.08 -6.09 18.74
N SER A 144 1.23 -7.08 18.48
CA SER A 144 0.97 -7.60 17.14
C SER A 144 0.14 -6.66 16.27
N GLY A 145 -0.49 -5.65 16.88
CA GLY A 145 -1.38 -4.70 16.23
C GLY A 145 -0.64 -3.73 15.33
N GLY A 146 -1.12 -3.53 14.10
CA GLY A 146 -0.55 -2.57 13.15
C GLY A 146 -1.57 -2.16 12.09
N ALA A 147 -1.10 -1.46 11.06
CA ALA A 147 -1.93 -1.11 9.91
C ALA A 147 -1.16 -1.04 8.60
N THR A 148 -1.82 -1.45 7.53
CA THR A 148 -1.51 -1.07 6.16
C THR A 148 -2.17 0.28 5.88
N VAL A 149 -1.48 1.20 5.21
CA VAL A 149 -1.94 2.59 5.05
C VAL A 149 -1.69 3.10 3.63
N VAL A 150 -2.71 3.70 3.03
CA VAL A 150 -2.56 4.56 1.84
C VAL A 150 -3.08 5.96 2.16
N ILE A 151 -2.28 6.96 1.83
CA ILE A 151 -2.59 8.39 1.97
C ILE A 151 -2.55 9.03 0.59
N ALA A 152 -3.55 9.86 0.29
CA ALA A 152 -3.54 10.73 -0.88
C ALA A 152 -3.72 12.19 -0.45
N LEU A 153 -2.83 13.05 -0.92
CA LEU A 153 -2.89 14.49 -0.72
C LEU A 153 -3.08 15.17 -2.07
N VAL A 154 -4.17 15.92 -2.21
CA VAL A 154 -4.38 16.85 -3.32
C VAL A 154 -4.01 18.24 -2.83
N HIS A 155 -2.95 18.79 -3.40
CA HIS A 155 -2.40 20.10 -3.06
C HIS A 155 -2.06 20.86 -4.35
N ASN A 156 -2.55 22.09 -4.52
CA ASN A 156 -2.30 22.90 -5.72
C ASN A 156 -2.58 22.17 -7.05
N ASN A 157 -3.71 21.46 -7.13
CA ASN A 157 -4.10 20.66 -8.30
C ASN A 157 -3.10 19.53 -8.67
N LYS A 158 -2.22 19.15 -7.74
CA LYS A 158 -1.33 18.01 -7.84
C LYS A 158 -1.73 16.95 -6.82
N LEU A 159 -1.69 15.70 -7.24
CA LEU A 159 -1.94 14.54 -6.41
C LEU A 159 -0.61 13.88 -6.02
N PHE A 160 -0.43 13.69 -4.72
CA PHE A 160 0.64 12.90 -4.13
C PHE A 160 0.02 11.71 -3.41
N VAL A 161 0.61 10.54 -3.56
CA VAL A 161 0.14 9.30 -2.92
C VAL A 161 1.29 8.67 -2.17
N ALA A 162 1.07 8.29 -0.91
CA ALA A 162 2.03 7.54 -0.10
C ALA A 162 1.40 6.24 0.38
N ASN A 163 2.09 5.11 0.22
CA ASN A 163 1.59 3.79 0.59
C ASN A 163 2.58 3.00 1.44
N VAL A 164 2.05 2.29 2.43
CA VAL A 164 2.73 1.26 3.22
C VAL A 164 1.79 0.06 3.36
N GLY A 165 1.98 -0.94 2.51
CA GLY A 165 1.41 -2.27 2.64
C GLY A 165 0.62 -2.66 1.39
N GLU A 166 -0.51 -3.33 1.57
CA GLU A 166 -1.34 -3.88 0.49
C GLU A 166 -2.57 -3.01 0.14
N THR A 167 -2.70 -1.80 0.70
CA THR A 167 -3.75 -0.85 0.26
C THR A 167 -3.42 -0.31 -1.12
N ARG A 168 -4.46 0.02 -1.90
CA ARG A 168 -4.28 0.52 -3.27
C ARG A 168 -4.87 1.92 -3.46
N ALA A 169 -4.18 2.72 -4.27
CA ALA A 169 -4.77 3.91 -4.90
C ALA A 169 -4.91 3.71 -6.40
N LEU A 170 -6.10 3.96 -6.95
CA LEU A 170 -6.39 3.88 -8.38
C LEU A 170 -6.84 5.24 -8.90
N LEU A 171 -6.22 5.72 -9.97
CA LEU A 171 -6.65 6.91 -10.69
C LEU A 171 -7.34 6.51 -11.99
N CYS A 172 -8.61 6.90 -12.12
CA CYS A 172 -9.40 6.65 -13.31
C CYS A 172 -9.38 7.91 -14.20
N ARG A 173 -8.82 7.78 -15.40
CA ARG A 173 -8.69 8.86 -16.40
C ARG A 173 -9.39 8.47 -17.69
N THR A 174 -9.95 9.44 -18.41
CA THR A 174 -10.42 9.22 -19.79
C THR A 174 -9.31 9.54 -20.78
N ASP A 175 -9.07 8.66 -21.74
CA ASP A 175 -8.19 8.98 -22.88
C ASP A 175 -8.90 9.83 -23.93
N ASP A 176 -8.19 10.18 -25.00
CA ASP A 176 -8.70 11.01 -26.11
C ASP A 176 -9.92 10.39 -26.81
N ASN A 177 -10.07 9.07 -26.74
CA ASN A 177 -11.21 8.34 -27.29
C ASN A 177 -12.39 8.28 -26.30
N SER A 178 -12.34 9.06 -25.22
CA SER A 178 -13.32 9.05 -24.12
C SER A 178 -13.46 7.68 -23.44
N VAL A 179 -12.41 6.87 -23.48
CA VAL A 179 -12.35 5.56 -22.84
C VAL A 179 -11.75 5.68 -21.45
N LEU A 180 -12.46 5.15 -20.45
CA LEU A 180 -11.96 5.14 -19.07
C LEU A 180 -10.82 4.12 -18.91
N ARG A 181 -9.63 4.60 -18.58
CA ARG A 181 -8.46 3.83 -18.17
C ARG A 181 -8.28 3.89 -16.66
N VAL A 182 -7.91 2.75 -16.08
CA VAL A 182 -7.68 2.60 -14.64
C VAL A 182 -6.18 2.42 -14.43
N VAL A 183 -5.56 3.35 -13.71
CA VAL A 183 -4.13 3.32 -13.41
C VAL A 183 -3.97 3.08 -11.92
N GLN A 184 -3.34 1.97 -11.54
CA GLN A 184 -2.93 1.75 -10.15
C GLN A 184 -1.70 2.63 -9.87
N LEU A 185 -1.82 3.54 -8.90
CA LEU A 185 -0.77 4.48 -8.54
C LEU A 185 0.24 3.90 -7.55
N THR A 186 -0.19 3.01 -6.66
CA THR A 186 0.64 2.39 -5.61
C THR A 186 1.13 1.02 -6.02
N VAL A 187 2.27 0.55 -5.51
CA VAL A 187 2.66 -0.86 -5.67
C VAL A 187 2.31 -1.65 -4.41
N ASP A 188 1.83 -2.88 -4.58
CA ASP A 188 1.50 -3.75 -3.46
C ASP A 188 2.78 -4.22 -2.77
N HIS A 189 2.94 -3.92 -1.47
CA HIS A 189 4.03 -4.45 -0.66
C HIS A 189 3.68 -5.86 -0.15
N SER A 190 3.82 -6.85 -1.03
CA SER A 190 3.46 -8.25 -0.79
C SER A 190 4.56 -9.21 -1.25
N LEU A 191 4.42 -10.49 -0.91
CA LEU A 191 5.33 -11.56 -1.37
C LEU A 191 5.17 -11.94 -2.85
N ASN A 192 4.25 -11.31 -3.57
CA ASN A 192 4.12 -11.42 -5.03
C ASN A 192 4.85 -10.29 -5.77
N ASN A 193 5.39 -9.32 -5.04
CA ASN A 193 6.17 -8.22 -5.61
C ASN A 193 7.65 -8.61 -5.66
N GLU A 194 8.21 -8.65 -6.87
CA GLU A 194 9.60 -9.07 -7.10
C GLU A 194 10.62 -8.09 -6.47
N ASP A 195 10.32 -6.80 -6.40
CA ASP A 195 11.21 -5.81 -5.76
C ASP A 195 11.27 -6.03 -4.23
N GLU A 196 10.12 -6.34 -3.62
CA GLU A 196 10.07 -6.69 -2.19
C GLU A 196 10.73 -8.04 -1.91
N LEU A 197 10.59 -9.03 -2.80
CA LEU A 197 11.29 -10.30 -2.68
C LEU A 197 12.81 -10.11 -2.81
N LEU A 198 13.27 -9.28 -3.74
CA LEU A 198 14.67 -8.94 -3.88
C LEU A 198 15.20 -8.28 -2.60
N ARG A 199 14.46 -7.31 -2.04
CA ARG A 199 14.80 -6.67 -0.76
C ARG A 199 14.93 -7.70 0.37
N LEU A 200 13.97 -8.62 0.50
CA LEU A 200 14.01 -9.67 1.53
C LEU A 200 15.16 -10.67 1.29
N SER A 201 15.48 -10.99 0.04
CA SER A 201 16.62 -11.83 -0.32
C SER A 201 17.95 -11.19 0.08
N GLN A 202 18.11 -9.88 -0.15
CA GLN A 202 19.30 -9.12 0.25
C GLN A 202 19.47 -9.09 1.78
N LEU A 203 18.39 -9.21 2.55
CA LEU A 203 18.45 -9.37 4.00
C LEU A 203 18.87 -10.79 4.43
N GLY A 204 19.01 -11.75 3.51
CA GLY A 204 19.37 -13.14 3.80
C GLY A 204 18.18 -14.06 4.06
N LEU A 205 16.96 -13.64 3.69
CA LEU A 205 15.78 -14.51 3.80
C LEU A 205 15.62 -15.42 2.57
N ASP A 206 15.08 -16.61 2.83
CA ASP A 206 14.77 -17.61 1.80
C ASP A 206 13.44 -17.25 1.12
N VAL A 207 13.53 -16.58 -0.03
CA VAL A 207 12.39 -16.12 -0.81
C VAL A 207 11.45 -17.25 -1.25
N ASN A 208 11.97 -18.46 -1.49
CA ASN A 208 11.15 -19.60 -1.90
C ASN A 208 10.27 -20.08 -0.74
N LYS A 209 10.84 -20.15 0.47
CA LYS A 209 10.06 -20.46 1.68
C LYS A 209 9.03 -19.39 1.97
N LEU A 210 9.38 -18.12 1.83
CA LEU A 210 8.43 -17.02 2.03
C LEU A 210 7.30 -17.06 1.01
N ARG A 211 7.59 -17.28 -0.28
CA ARG A 211 6.58 -17.42 -1.33
C ARG A 211 5.66 -18.61 -1.09
N ASN A 212 6.16 -19.71 -0.54
CA ASN A 212 5.31 -20.85 -0.18
C ASN A 212 4.48 -20.58 1.08
N ALA A 213 5.05 -19.85 2.04
CA ALA A 213 4.36 -19.52 3.28
C ALA A 213 3.28 -18.46 3.10
N GLN A 214 3.46 -17.49 2.19
CA GLN A 214 2.57 -16.35 1.97
C GLN A 214 2.34 -15.45 3.20
N TYR A 215 3.17 -15.60 4.25
CA TYR A 215 3.07 -14.81 5.49
C TYR A 215 4.45 -14.36 5.99
N MET A 216 4.48 -13.12 6.48
CA MET A 216 5.57 -12.48 7.20
C MET A 216 5.24 -12.49 8.70
N GLY A 217 5.44 -13.63 9.36
CA GLY A 217 5.06 -13.81 10.77
C GLY A 217 3.55 -13.86 10.94
N ASN A 218 2.93 -12.75 11.36
CA ASN A 218 1.50 -12.63 11.66
C ASN A 218 0.70 -11.78 10.64
N GLN A 219 1.30 -11.45 9.48
CA GLN A 219 0.66 -10.65 8.42
C GLN A 219 1.11 -11.11 7.03
N THR A 220 0.40 -10.70 5.98
CA THR A 220 0.71 -11.03 4.57
C THR A 220 1.60 -9.99 3.88
N GLY A 221 1.50 -8.73 4.29
CA GLY A 221 2.28 -7.63 3.73
C GLY A 221 3.74 -7.63 4.20
N THR A 222 4.61 -7.09 3.34
CA THR A 222 6.05 -6.95 3.62
C THR A 222 6.40 -5.60 4.26
N ARG A 223 5.43 -4.66 4.32
CA ARG A 223 5.54 -3.36 4.98
C ARG A 223 4.25 -3.04 5.74
N CYS A 224 4.37 -2.42 6.91
CA CYS A 224 3.24 -1.95 7.71
C CYS A 224 3.69 -0.85 8.69
N LEU A 225 2.75 -0.07 9.22
CA LEU A 225 2.96 0.75 10.42
C LEU A 225 2.60 -0.06 11.69
N GLY A 226 3.35 0.14 12.76
CA GLY A 226 3.23 -0.64 14.00
C GLY A 226 3.64 -2.10 13.85
N ASN A 227 2.97 -3.03 14.56
CA ASN A 227 3.29 -4.45 14.62
C ASN A 227 4.75 -4.71 15.05
N TYR A 228 5.02 -4.41 16.33
CA TYR A 228 6.33 -4.57 16.95
C TYR A 228 6.90 -6.00 16.85
N LEU A 229 6.03 -7.02 16.76
CA LEU A 229 6.45 -8.42 16.71
C LEU A 229 7.29 -8.77 15.48
N VAL A 230 6.92 -8.26 14.30
CA VAL A 230 7.60 -8.55 13.03
C VAL A 230 8.68 -7.53 12.67
N LYS A 231 8.75 -6.45 13.46
CA LYS A 231 9.82 -5.44 13.45
C LYS A 231 10.84 -5.81 14.50
N SER A 232 10.92 -5.12 15.64
CA SER A 232 11.96 -5.30 16.66
C SER A 232 12.10 -6.72 17.22
N LEU A 233 11.05 -7.56 17.19
CA LEU A 233 11.11 -8.95 17.69
C LEU A 233 11.20 -10.02 16.58
N TYR A 234 11.47 -9.65 15.33
CA TYR A 234 11.56 -10.57 14.20
C TYR A 234 12.50 -11.76 14.42
N LYS A 235 13.56 -11.61 15.22
CA LYS A 235 14.51 -12.68 15.56
C LYS A 235 13.87 -13.85 16.32
N ALA A 236 12.78 -13.59 17.04
CA ALA A 236 12.02 -14.63 17.72
C ALA A 236 11.25 -15.51 16.72
N ILE A 237 10.93 -15.00 15.53
CA ILE A 237 10.14 -15.68 14.50
C ILE A 237 11.08 -16.55 13.64
N PRO A 238 10.94 -17.89 13.63
CA PRO A 238 11.88 -18.77 12.93
C PRO A 238 12.06 -18.46 11.44
N SER A 239 10.99 -18.07 10.73
CA SER A 239 11.04 -17.73 9.31
C SER A 239 11.75 -16.41 9.00
N LEU A 240 11.83 -15.49 9.98
CA LEU A 240 12.41 -14.16 9.82
C LEU A 240 13.78 -13.99 10.51
N ARG A 241 14.15 -14.95 11.37
CA ARG A 241 15.37 -14.89 12.20
C ARG A 241 16.67 -14.66 11.41
N ALA A 242 16.74 -15.20 10.20
CA ALA A 242 17.93 -15.09 9.34
C ALA A 242 18.13 -13.68 8.76
N ALA A 243 17.12 -12.80 8.79
CA ALA A 243 17.24 -11.45 8.24
C ALA A 243 18.35 -10.65 8.95
N ALA A 244 19.16 -9.91 8.21
CA ALA A 244 20.23 -9.08 8.75
C ALA A 244 19.69 -7.89 9.57
N THR A 245 18.63 -7.25 9.08
CA THR A 245 17.90 -6.16 9.73
C THR A 245 16.40 -6.45 9.72
N GLU A 246 15.58 -5.51 10.22
CA GLU A 246 14.11 -5.66 10.23
C GLU A 246 13.56 -5.95 8.81
N PRO A 247 12.89 -7.10 8.60
CA PRO A 247 12.42 -7.48 7.28
C PRO A 247 11.11 -6.78 6.91
N VAL A 248 10.26 -6.50 7.89
CA VAL A 248 9.07 -5.66 7.72
C VAL A 248 9.44 -4.23 8.06
N VAL A 249 9.17 -3.29 7.16
CA VAL A 249 9.54 -1.88 7.33
C VAL A 249 8.33 -0.94 7.27
N ALA A 250 8.45 0.24 7.86
CA ALA A 250 7.45 1.32 7.85
C ALA A 250 7.66 2.36 6.73
N ALA A 251 8.70 2.18 5.90
CA ALA A 251 9.07 3.17 4.89
C ALA A 251 8.02 3.26 3.77
N PRO A 252 7.42 4.45 3.54
CA PRO A 252 6.43 4.63 2.49
C PRO A 252 7.05 4.65 1.11
N GLU A 253 6.32 4.10 0.14
CA GLU A 253 6.51 4.41 -1.27
C GLU A 253 5.67 5.65 -1.60
N ILE A 254 6.29 6.67 -2.19
CA ILE A 254 5.65 7.95 -2.50
C ILE A 254 5.64 8.14 -4.02
N HIS A 255 4.45 8.39 -4.57
CA HIS A 255 4.21 8.67 -5.98
C HIS A 255 3.66 10.07 -6.18
N GLY A 256 4.04 10.69 -7.30
CA GLY A 256 3.66 12.05 -7.67
C GLY A 256 4.83 13.03 -7.59
N PRO A 257 4.60 14.32 -7.92
CA PRO A 257 3.29 14.92 -8.18
C PRO A 257 2.64 14.42 -9.48
N ILE A 258 1.33 14.16 -9.42
CA ILE A 258 0.50 13.89 -10.60
C ILE A 258 -0.38 15.10 -10.83
N VAL A 259 -0.25 15.76 -11.98
CA VAL A 259 -1.11 16.90 -12.33
C VAL A 259 -2.54 16.40 -12.58
N LEU A 260 -3.52 17.03 -11.93
CA LEU A 260 -4.93 16.71 -12.10
C LEU A 260 -5.52 17.57 -13.21
N ASP A 261 -5.59 17.02 -14.42
CA ASP A 261 -6.22 17.68 -15.57
C ASP A 261 -7.69 17.25 -15.75
N GLU A 262 -8.33 17.73 -16.82
CA GLU A 262 -9.74 17.44 -17.13
C GLU A 262 -9.99 15.95 -17.41
N SER A 263 -8.96 15.20 -17.81
CA SER A 263 -9.06 13.77 -18.06
C SER A 263 -9.26 12.96 -16.77
N CYS A 264 -8.80 13.49 -15.62
CA CYS A 264 -8.93 12.84 -14.32
C CYS A 264 -10.40 12.81 -13.88
N ARG A 265 -10.98 11.61 -13.79
CA ARG A 265 -12.40 11.44 -13.47
C ARG A 265 -12.62 11.24 -11.99
N PHE A 266 -11.96 10.27 -11.40
CA PHE A 266 -12.05 9.99 -9.95
C PHE A 266 -10.83 9.23 -9.44
N LEU A 267 -10.54 9.40 -8.15
CA LEU A 267 -9.54 8.65 -7.39
C LEU A 267 -10.26 7.64 -6.49
N VAL A 268 -9.72 6.44 -6.39
CA VAL A 268 -10.18 5.37 -5.51
C VAL A 268 -9.06 5.03 -4.54
N LEU A 269 -9.32 5.03 -3.24
CA LEU A 269 -8.48 4.39 -2.23
C LEU A 269 -9.23 3.18 -1.66
N VAL A 270 -8.55 2.04 -1.57
CA VAL A 270 -9.21 0.77 -1.27
C VAL A 270 -8.33 -0.15 -0.41
N SER A 271 -8.94 -0.84 0.56
CA SER A 271 -8.28 -1.85 1.38
C SER A 271 -8.14 -3.19 0.65
N ALA A 272 -7.17 -4.01 1.09
CA ALA A 272 -6.93 -5.34 0.54
C ALA A 272 -8.13 -6.27 0.67
N GLY A 273 -8.86 -6.17 1.79
CA GLY A 273 -10.11 -6.90 1.98
C GLY A 273 -11.15 -6.70 0.85
N VAL A 274 -11.15 -5.59 0.11
CA VAL A 274 -12.10 -5.37 -0.99
C VAL A 274 -11.64 -6.04 -2.28
N TYR A 275 -10.44 -5.73 -2.75
CA TYR A 275 -10.00 -6.26 -4.04
C TYR A 275 -9.64 -7.75 -3.96
N LYS A 276 -9.23 -8.27 -2.78
CA LYS A 276 -9.02 -9.71 -2.56
C LYS A 276 -10.33 -10.48 -2.67
N ARG A 277 -11.47 -9.93 -2.22
CA ARG A 277 -12.79 -10.55 -2.40
C ARG A 277 -13.17 -10.69 -3.87
N ILE A 278 -12.89 -9.67 -4.68
CA ILE A 278 -13.07 -9.71 -6.13
C ILE A 278 -12.15 -10.77 -6.77
N GLN A 279 -10.89 -10.85 -6.33
CA GLN A 279 -9.94 -11.86 -6.82
C GLN A 279 -10.40 -13.28 -6.49
N GLU A 280 -10.89 -13.50 -5.27
CA GLU A 280 -11.39 -14.78 -4.80
C GLU A 280 -12.65 -15.21 -5.56
N SER A 281 -13.61 -14.29 -5.79
CA SER A 281 -14.88 -14.63 -6.46
C SER A 281 -14.78 -14.71 -7.98
N ARG A 282 -13.96 -13.87 -8.62
CA ARG A 282 -13.86 -13.75 -10.09
C ARG A 282 -12.58 -14.35 -10.70
N GLY A 283 -11.58 -14.71 -9.89
CA GLY A 283 -10.40 -15.48 -10.31
C GLY A 283 -9.38 -14.74 -11.19
N SER A 284 -9.43 -13.40 -11.30
CA SER A 284 -8.50 -12.63 -12.14
C SER A 284 -7.81 -11.49 -11.38
N PHE A 285 -6.52 -11.68 -11.08
CA PHE A 285 -5.66 -10.68 -10.42
C PHE A 285 -5.41 -9.45 -11.30
N GLU A 286 -5.13 -9.65 -12.58
CA GLU A 286 -4.80 -8.57 -13.52
C GLU A 286 -6.01 -7.68 -13.82
N GLN A 287 -7.21 -8.26 -13.83
CA GLN A 287 -8.44 -7.52 -14.14
C GLN A 287 -9.13 -6.96 -12.89
N THR A 288 -8.64 -7.22 -11.68
CA THR A 288 -9.32 -6.84 -10.44
C THR A 288 -9.61 -5.33 -10.37
N ASN A 289 -8.61 -4.49 -10.67
CA ASN A 289 -8.77 -3.04 -10.61
C ASN A 289 -9.78 -2.52 -11.65
N LYS A 290 -9.79 -3.16 -12.83
CA LYS A 290 -10.75 -2.89 -13.90
C LYS A 290 -12.16 -3.27 -13.46
N GLN A 291 -12.33 -4.46 -12.87
CA GLN A 291 -13.60 -4.95 -12.35
C GLN A 291 -14.14 -4.07 -11.22
N LEU A 292 -13.31 -3.67 -10.26
CA LEU A 292 -13.70 -2.72 -9.21
C LEU A 292 -14.18 -1.39 -9.80
N SER A 293 -13.43 -0.85 -10.76
CA SER A 293 -13.80 0.40 -11.43
C SER A 293 -15.08 0.30 -12.26
N GLN A 294 -15.37 -0.88 -12.84
CA GLN A 294 -16.64 -1.17 -13.52
C GLN A 294 -17.80 -1.07 -12.54
N ILE A 295 -17.72 -1.76 -11.41
CA ILE A 295 -18.77 -1.76 -10.38
C ILE A 295 -19.02 -0.32 -9.91
N ILE A 296 -17.96 0.44 -9.61
CA ILE A 296 -18.06 1.86 -9.22
C ILE A 296 -18.79 2.68 -10.29
N VAL A 297 -18.39 2.57 -11.56
CA VAL A 297 -19.00 3.32 -12.66
C VAL A 297 -20.48 2.95 -12.85
N GLU A 298 -20.84 1.69 -12.71
CA GLU A 298 -22.23 1.24 -12.78
C GLU A 298 -23.08 1.82 -11.65
N HIS A 299 -22.57 1.84 -10.42
CA HIS A 299 -23.25 2.47 -9.28
C HIS A 299 -23.38 3.98 -9.46
N CYS A 300 -22.33 4.66 -9.93
CA CYS A 300 -22.39 6.08 -10.26
C CYS A 300 -23.46 6.43 -11.31
N ARG A 301 -23.83 5.49 -12.19
CA ARG A 301 -24.89 5.69 -13.19
C ARG A 301 -26.30 5.41 -12.64
N LYS A 302 -26.41 4.50 -11.67
CA LYS A 302 -27.69 4.05 -11.09
C LYS A 302 -28.11 4.91 -9.89
N GLN A 303 -27.16 5.36 -9.07
CA GLN A 303 -27.42 6.06 -7.83
C GLN A 303 -27.54 7.57 -8.02
N THR A 304 -28.53 8.16 -7.34
CA THR A 304 -28.71 9.62 -7.27
C THR A 304 -27.93 10.24 -6.12
N ASP A 305 -27.70 9.50 -5.04
CA ASP A 305 -26.97 9.96 -3.85
C ASP A 305 -25.50 9.54 -3.91
N PHE A 306 -24.62 10.49 -4.22
CA PHE A 306 -23.18 10.27 -4.32
C PHE A 306 -22.57 9.68 -3.04
N LYS A 307 -23.11 10.00 -1.85
CA LYS A 307 -22.55 9.55 -0.57
C LYS A 307 -22.75 8.06 -0.34
N LYS A 308 -23.75 7.44 -0.97
CA LYS A 308 -24.08 6.01 -0.80
C LYS A 308 -23.33 5.09 -1.75
N ILE A 309 -22.68 5.64 -2.78
CA ILE A 309 -22.01 4.84 -3.83
C ILE A 309 -20.98 3.89 -3.24
N SER A 310 -20.09 4.37 -2.37
CA SER A 310 -19.06 3.52 -1.76
C SER A 310 -19.67 2.37 -0.96
N GLN A 311 -20.76 2.62 -0.24
CA GLN A 311 -21.44 1.60 0.56
C GLN A 311 -22.05 0.52 -0.33
N SER A 312 -22.81 0.91 -1.36
CA SER A 312 -23.45 -0.06 -2.24
C SER A 312 -22.49 -0.85 -3.13
N VAL A 313 -21.34 -0.25 -3.49
CA VAL A 313 -20.26 -0.98 -4.16
C VAL A 313 -19.70 -2.07 -3.25
N LEU A 314 -19.45 -1.76 -1.97
CA LEU A 314 -18.96 -2.76 -1.01
C LEU A 314 -19.99 -3.87 -0.74
N GLU A 315 -21.27 -3.50 -0.61
CA GLU A 315 -22.38 -4.46 -0.43
C GLU A 315 -22.49 -5.43 -1.62
N GLU A 316 -22.41 -4.94 -2.87
CA GLU A 316 -22.42 -5.80 -4.06
C GLU A 316 -21.23 -6.78 -4.08
N ILE A 317 -20.02 -6.29 -3.78
CA ILE A 317 -18.81 -7.13 -3.75
C ILE A 317 -18.91 -8.20 -2.67
N GLU A 318 -19.42 -7.84 -1.48
CA GLU A 318 -19.61 -8.79 -0.39
C GLU A 318 -20.68 -9.83 -0.71
N GLU A 319 -21.82 -9.42 -1.29
CA GLU A 319 -22.89 -10.34 -1.71
C GLU A 319 -22.41 -11.34 -2.77
N GLU A 320 -21.69 -10.87 -3.80
CA GLU A 320 -21.13 -11.73 -4.83
C GLU A 320 -20.13 -12.74 -4.24
N PHE A 321 -19.27 -12.29 -3.34
CA PHE A 321 -18.30 -13.16 -2.67
C PHE A 321 -18.97 -14.20 -1.76
N VAL A 322 -20.02 -13.81 -1.03
CA VAL A 322 -20.80 -14.74 -0.19
C VAL A 322 -21.49 -15.79 -1.05
N SER A 323 -22.10 -15.38 -2.16
CA SER A 323 -22.72 -16.29 -3.13
C SER A 323 -21.69 -17.28 -3.69
N TYR A 324 -20.49 -16.80 -4.03
CA TYR A 324 -19.38 -17.65 -4.45
C TYR A 324 -18.97 -18.66 -3.36
N CYS A 325 -18.86 -18.24 -2.10
CA CYS A 325 -18.51 -19.13 -0.99
C CYS A 325 -19.57 -20.22 -0.77
N VAL A 326 -20.85 -19.84 -0.76
CA VAL A 326 -21.97 -20.78 -0.60
C VAL A 326 -21.97 -21.80 -1.74
N LYS A 327 -21.81 -21.34 -2.99
CA LYS A 327 -21.78 -22.22 -4.17
C LYS A 327 -20.64 -23.23 -4.14
N ASN A 328 -19.49 -22.86 -3.56
CA ASN A 328 -18.29 -23.69 -3.53
C ASN A 328 -18.03 -24.35 -2.16
N ASN A 329 -18.97 -24.28 -1.22
CA ASN A 329 -18.84 -24.79 0.16
C ASN A 329 -17.57 -24.27 0.88
N LEU A 330 -17.20 -23.01 0.65
CA LEU A 330 -16.03 -22.38 1.26
C LEU A 330 -16.44 -21.67 2.57
N THR A 331 -15.55 -21.73 3.56
CA THR A 331 -15.70 -20.95 4.80
C THR A 331 -14.91 -19.66 4.67
N PRO A 332 -15.57 -18.49 4.53
CA PRO A 332 -14.87 -17.22 4.36
C PRO A 332 -14.16 -16.80 5.64
N LYS A 333 -13.04 -16.09 5.50
CA LYS A 333 -12.36 -15.46 6.62
C LYS A 333 -13.30 -14.41 7.27
N ALA A 334 -13.61 -14.63 8.54
CA ALA A 334 -14.42 -13.72 9.34
C ALA A 334 -13.69 -12.38 9.59
N ASN A 335 -14.46 -11.32 9.89
CA ASN A 335 -13.94 -10.00 10.27
C ASN A 335 -12.91 -9.44 9.28
N THR A 336 -13.15 -9.61 7.97
CA THR A 336 -12.31 -8.97 6.94
C THR A 336 -12.68 -7.51 6.84
N HIS A 337 -11.70 -6.61 6.96
CA HIS A 337 -11.91 -5.17 6.88
C HIS A 337 -12.08 -4.70 5.43
N MET A 338 -13.18 -4.03 5.14
CA MET A 338 -13.52 -3.52 3.81
C MET A 338 -13.68 -2.02 3.88
N SER A 339 -12.80 -1.30 3.18
CA SER A 339 -12.82 0.16 3.09
C SER A 339 -12.68 0.60 1.64
N LEU A 340 -13.55 1.52 1.24
CA LEU A 340 -13.57 2.13 -0.08
C LEU A 340 -13.83 3.63 0.06
N LEU A 341 -12.90 4.44 -0.46
CA LEU A 341 -13.02 5.88 -0.55
C LEU A 341 -12.94 6.27 -2.03
N ILE A 342 -13.91 7.08 -2.48
CA ILE A 342 -13.98 7.59 -3.85
C ILE A 342 -14.00 9.11 -3.81
N ARG A 343 -12.97 9.73 -4.38
CA ARG A 343 -12.93 11.18 -4.63
C ARG A 343 -13.28 11.44 -6.09
N ASN A 344 -14.46 12.04 -6.31
CA ASN A 344 -14.90 12.46 -7.64
C ASN A 344 -14.16 13.74 -8.06
N PHE A 345 -13.46 13.76 -9.18
CA PHE A 345 -12.91 15.00 -9.75
C PHE A 345 -13.90 15.59 -10.75
N ASN A 346 -14.07 14.94 -11.89
CA ASN A 346 -14.89 15.38 -13.02
C ASN A 346 -15.80 14.25 -13.56
N PHE A 347 -16.05 13.19 -12.79
CA PHE A 347 -16.89 12.08 -13.25
C PHE A 347 -18.38 12.41 -13.21
N LEU A 348 -18.86 12.75 -12.02
CA LEU A 348 -20.23 13.20 -11.77
C LEU A 348 -20.28 14.73 -11.72
N PRO A 349 -21.39 15.37 -12.14
CA PRO A 349 -21.55 16.80 -12.02
C PRO A 349 -21.36 17.22 -10.56
N THR A 350 -20.42 18.13 -10.34
CA THR A 350 -20.16 18.74 -9.05
C THR A 350 -21.39 19.57 -8.67
N TYR A 351 -21.77 19.63 -7.39
CA TYR A 351 -22.93 20.39 -6.91
C TYR A 351 -22.95 21.88 -7.33
N GLU A 352 -21.83 22.41 -7.81
CA GLU A 352 -21.67 23.80 -8.28
C GLU A 352 -21.95 24.00 -9.78
N GLN A 353 -22.25 22.94 -10.55
CA GLN A 353 -22.57 23.04 -11.98
C GLN A 353 -24.06 22.78 -12.25
N LEU A 354 -24.84 23.85 -12.42
CA LEU A 354 -26.25 23.84 -12.82
C LEU A 354 -26.49 23.37 -14.28
N ASN A 355 -25.44 23.06 -15.03
CA ASN A 355 -25.52 22.48 -16.38
C ASN A 355 -24.67 21.20 -16.43
N PRO A 356 -25.29 20.00 -16.46
CA PRO A 356 -24.52 18.76 -16.54
C PRO A 356 -23.84 18.65 -17.92
N PRO A 357 -22.53 18.41 -18.01
CA PRO A 357 -21.92 18.01 -19.27
C PRO A 357 -22.51 16.65 -19.66
N LYS A 358 -23.02 16.54 -20.89
CA LYS A 358 -23.50 15.26 -21.48
C LYS A 358 -22.30 14.33 -21.74
N ASN A 359 -21.75 13.74 -20.68
CA ASN A 359 -20.59 12.87 -20.76
C ASN A 359 -21.03 11.42 -21.05
N ALA A 360 -21.17 11.08 -22.33
CA ALA A 360 -21.31 9.70 -22.79
C ALA A 360 -19.93 9.01 -22.76
N VAL A 361 -19.47 8.60 -21.57
CA VAL A 361 -18.23 7.81 -21.44
C VAL A 361 -18.48 6.39 -21.94
N ARG A 362 -17.83 5.99 -23.04
CA ARG A 362 -17.79 4.59 -23.49
C ARG A 362 -16.73 3.84 -22.68
N PHE A 363 -17.11 2.74 -22.05
CA PHE A 363 -16.21 1.94 -21.23
C PHE A 363 -15.51 0.90 -22.12
N ASN A 364 -14.19 1.02 -22.30
CA ASN A 364 -13.41 0.05 -23.11
C ASN A 364 -11.96 -0.11 -22.61
N PRO A 365 -11.71 -0.67 -21.42
CA PRO A 365 -10.46 -0.39 -20.70
C PRO A 365 -9.31 -1.22 -21.19
N ILE A 366 -8.19 -0.54 -21.39
CA ILE A 366 -6.84 -1.10 -21.49
C ILE A 366 -6.19 -0.96 -20.11
N VAL A 367 -5.67 -2.07 -19.58
CA VAL A 367 -4.84 -2.06 -18.36
C VAL A 367 -3.41 -1.75 -18.80
N GLN A 368 -2.83 -0.66 -18.30
CA GLN A 368 -1.39 -0.45 -18.40
C GLN A 368 -0.76 -0.83 -17.05
N SER A 369 -0.30 -2.06 -16.93
CA SER A 369 0.75 -2.39 -15.99
C SER A 369 2.07 -1.84 -16.57
N LYS A 370 2.82 -1.05 -15.81
CA LYS A 370 4.18 -0.71 -16.22
C LYS A 370 5.02 -1.99 -16.11
N SER A 371 5.31 -2.62 -17.24
CA SER A 371 6.38 -3.60 -17.37
C SER A 371 7.72 -2.85 -17.43
N ASN A 372 8.71 -3.27 -16.65
CA ASN A 372 10.02 -2.60 -16.49
C ASN A 372 10.98 -2.71 -17.69
N THR A 373 10.47 -2.92 -18.90
CA THR A 373 11.28 -3.02 -20.11
C THR A 373 10.52 -2.37 -21.25
N LEU A 374 10.82 -1.09 -21.51
CA LEU A 374 10.84 -0.41 -22.82
C LEU A 374 10.85 1.10 -22.54
N ILE A 375 12.06 1.63 -22.41
CA ILE A 375 12.33 3.06 -22.47
C ILE A 375 12.60 3.39 -23.94
N ASN A 376 12.01 4.49 -24.39
CA ASN A 376 12.12 5.17 -25.69
C ASN A 376 11.25 4.64 -26.82
N GLU A 377 10.13 5.34 -27.03
CA GLU A 377 9.78 5.90 -28.33
C GLU A 377 8.82 7.06 -28.12
N ILE A 378 8.90 8.10 -28.98
CA ILE A 378 8.21 9.40 -28.96
C ILE A 378 9.04 10.54 -28.31
N ASP A 379 9.99 11.13 -29.06
CA ASP A 379 9.73 12.29 -29.92
C ASP A 379 11.01 12.72 -30.67
N SER A 380 10.92 12.74 -32.00
CA SER A 380 11.93 13.32 -32.88
C SER A 380 11.44 14.70 -33.34
N GLU A 381 12.00 15.77 -32.77
CA GLU A 381 12.01 17.07 -33.43
C GLU A 381 13.41 17.67 -33.45
N GLN A 382 13.73 18.22 -34.61
CA GLN A 382 15.02 18.66 -35.09
C GLN A 382 15.50 19.93 -34.38
N TYR A 383 16.73 19.95 -33.89
CA TYR A 383 17.58 21.15 -33.92
C TYR A 383 19.04 20.76 -34.20
N LEU A 384 19.59 21.39 -35.24
CA LEU A 384 20.99 21.27 -35.68
C LEU A 384 21.85 22.39 -35.06
N SER A 385 23.11 22.03 -34.79
CA SER A 385 24.33 22.86 -34.55
C SER A 385 24.45 23.48 -33.14
N THR A 386 25.59 23.48 -32.43
CA THR A 386 27.03 23.44 -32.77
C THR A 386 27.87 22.88 -31.60
N ASN A 387 29.11 22.47 -31.91
CA ASN A 387 30.11 21.79 -31.07
C ASN A 387 30.71 22.57 -29.87
N ASP A 388 31.29 21.76 -28.98
CA ASP A 388 32.42 21.96 -28.04
C ASP A 388 32.20 22.70 -26.71
N ALA A 389 32.17 21.95 -25.60
CA ALA A 389 33.25 21.88 -24.59
C ALA A 389 32.74 21.35 -23.23
N ASP A 390 33.41 20.31 -22.73
CA ASP A 390 33.61 19.86 -21.34
C ASP A 390 32.54 20.20 -20.27
N ASN A 391 31.81 19.18 -19.82
CA ASN A 391 31.51 18.92 -18.40
C ASN A 391 30.74 17.59 -18.26
N GLU A 392 31.43 16.52 -17.86
CA GLU A 392 30.76 15.29 -17.38
C GLU A 392 30.17 15.54 -15.99
N SER A 393 28.87 15.79 -15.91
CA SER A 393 28.09 15.62 -14.68
C SER A 393 27.14 14.44 -14.85
N ILE A 394 27.59 13.25 -14.45
CA ILE A 394 26.71 12.09 -14.28
C ILE A 394 25.82 12.38 -13.05
N ILE A 395 24.54 12.61 -13.31
CA ILE A 395 23.50 12.75 -12.29
C ILE A 395 23.14 11.33 -11.82
N ASP A 396 23.75 10.89 -10.73
CA ASP A 396 23.36 9.68 -10.00
C ASP A 396 22.08 9.95 -9.18
N THR A 397 20.96 9.36 -9.57
CA THR A 397 19.66 9.47 -8.89
C THR A 397 19.39 8.41 -7.82
N ASN A 398 20.41 7.67 -7.35
CA ASN A 398 20.24 6.68 -6.28
C ASN A 398 21.27 6.90 -5.16
N ARG A 399 20.98 7.86 -4.27
CA ARG A 399 21.66 7.95 -2.98
C ARG A 399 20.67 7.66 -1.85
N SER A 400 20.73 6.43 -1.34
CA SER A 400 20.20 6.05 -0.04
C SER A 400 21.00 6.77 1.03
N CYS A 401 20.36 7.60 1.85
CA CYS A 401 21.01 8.22 3.00
C CYS A 401 21.05 7.21 4.16
N GLU A 402 22.27 6.93 4.61
CA GLU A 402 22.63 6.14 5.78
C GLU A 402 22.12 6.84 7.06
N SER A 403 21.46 6.06 7.93
CA SER A 403 21.22 6.46 9.31
C SER A 403 22.41 6.01 10.15
N SER A 404 23.00 6.96 10.87
CA SER A 404 24.28 6.85 11.58
C SER A 404 24.33 5.74 12.63
N SER A 405 25.25 4.80 12.46
CA SER A 405 25.99 4.17 13.57
C SER A 405 27.26 3.50 13.03
N ASP A 406 28.27 4.31 12.71
CA ASP A 406 29.58 3.79 12.28
C ASP A 406 30.36 3.24 13.48
N VAL A 407 30.36 1.92 13.61
CA VAL A 407 31.55 1.19 14.06
C VAL A 407 32.23 0.67 12.80
N CYS A 408 33.24 1.41 12.36
CA CYS A 408 34.09 1.08 11.23
C CYS A 408 34.78 -0.29 11.45
N VAL A 409 34.55 -1.24 10.55
CA VAL A 409 35.47 -2.37 10.33
C VAL A 409 35.90 -2.32 8.88
N ASN A 410 37.16 -1.90 8.68
CA ASN A 410 37.84 -1.83 7.40
C ASN A 410 38.07 -3.22 6.77
N ASP A 411 38.29 -3.17 5.45
CA ASP A 411 38.94 -4.15 4.58
C ASP A 411 38.08 -5.22 3.89
N ARG A 412 37.47 -4.81 2.76
CA ARG A 412 37.58 -5.60 1.52
C ARG A 412 37.87 -4.67 0.33
N PRO A 413 39.00 -4.85 -0.38
CA PRO A 413 39.29 -4.04 -1.57
C PRO A 413 38.27 -4.35 -2.68
N TYR A 414 37.57 -3.31 -3.14
CA TYR A 414 36.67 -3.36 -4.28
C TYR A 414 37.50 -3.50 -5.56
N ASP A 415 37.42 -4.67 -6.20
CA ASP A 415 38.09 -4.96 -7.47
C ASP A 415 37.25 -4.40 -8.63
N LYS A 416 37.73 -3.31 -9.25
CA LYS A 416 37.05 -2.62 -10.35
C LYS A 416 36.86 -3.48 -11.61
N ASP A 417 37.64 -4.55 -11.76
CA ASP A 417 37.57 -5.44 -12.93
C ASP A 417 36.70 -6.68 -12.69
N LYS A 418 36.15 -6.83 -11.48
CA LYS A 418 35.31 -7.97 -11.13
C LYS A 418 33.91 -7.83 -11.71
N ARG A 419 33.69 -8.44 -12.88
CA ARG A 419 32.36 -8.55 -13.50
C ARG A 419 31.36 -9.14 -12.51
N ILE A 420 30.30 -8.39 -12.24
CA ILE A 420 29.17 -8.82 -11.43
C ILE A 420 28.56 -10.03 -12.15
N LYS A 421 28.40 -11.16 -11.44
CA LYS A 421 27.68 -12.31 -11.99
C LYS A 421 26.26 -11.88 -12.31
N GLY A 422 25.82 -12.08 -13.55
CA GLY A 422 24.42 -11.88 -13.94
C GLY A 422 23.52 -12.65 -12.98
N TYR A 423 22.56 -11.96 -12.38
CA TYR A 423 21.63 -12.54 -11.41
C TYR A 423 20.49 -13.33 -12.09
N VAL A 424 20.36 -13.17 -13.42
CA VAL A 424 19.40 -13.88 -14.26
C VAL A 424 20.13 -14.99 -15.00
N ASP A 425 19.68 -16.23 -14.79
CA ASP A 425 20.16 -17.38 -15.55
C ASP A 425 19.34 -17.54 -16.84
N PHE A 426 19.98 -17.25 -17.97
CA PHE A 426 19.38 -17.39 -19.31
C PHE A 426 19.63 -18.78 -19.93
N SER A 427 20.23 -19.74 -19.20
CA SER A 427 20.57 -21.06 -19.76
C SER A 427 19.34 -21.77 -20.34
N CYS A 428 18.20 -21.69 -19.65
CA CYS A 428 16.93 -22.26 -20.13
C CYS A 428 16.44 -21.61 -21.43
N TYR A 429 16.63 -20.29 -21.60
CA TYR A 429 16.29 -19.59 -22.83
C TYR A 429 17.15 -20.10 -24.00
N TYR A 430 18.48 -20.16 -23.82
CA TYR A 430 19.39 -20.61 -24.87
C TYR A 430 19.18 -22.08 -25.26
N GLU A 431 18.92 -22.97 -24.28
CA GLU A 431 18.57 -24.36 -24.56
C GLU A 431 17.30 -24.49 -25.41
N ASN A 432 16.30 -23.64 -25.18
CA ASN A 432 15.06 -23.65 -25.95
C ASN A 432 15.24 -23.05 -27.35
N VAL A 433 16.08 -22.02 -27.49
CA VAL A 433 16.48 -21.47 -28.80
C VAL A 433 17.20 -22.55 -29.62
N ASP A 434 18.14 -23.28 -29.03
CA ASP A 434 18.87 -24.34 -29.74
C ASP A 434 17.97 -25.50 -30.15
N LYS A 435 17.01 -25.90 -29.28
CA LYS A 435 15.98 -26.89 -29.63
C LYS A 435 15.08 -26.40 -30.78
N ALA A 436 14.67 -25.13 -30.75
CA ALA A 436 13.85 -24.55 -31.81
C ALA A 436 14.62 -24.41 -33.13
N ARG A 437 15.92 -24.12 -33.07
CA ARG A 437 16.83 -24.08 -34.22
C ARG A 437 17.00 -25.45 -34.86
N LEU A 438 17.18 -26.51 -34.04
CA LEU A 438 17.25 -27.90 -34.52
C LEU A 438 15.93 -28.38 -35.14
N ASN A 439 14.79 -27.95 -34.59
CA ASN A 439 13.46 -28.35 -35.06
C ASN A 439 12.93 -27.47 -36.22
N GLY A 440 13.67 -26.45 -36.66
CA GLY A 440 13.25 -25.54 -37.74
C GLY A 440 12.05 -24.65 -37.40
N THR A 441 11.76 -24.47 -36.11
CA THR A 441 10.62 -23.68 -35.60
C THR A 441 11.04 -22.32 -35.05
N LEU A 442 12.31 -21.95 -35.20
CA LEU A 442 12.84 -20.68 -34.71
C LEU A 442 12.33 -19.52 -35.60
N PRO A 443 11.69 -18.47 -35.05
CA PRO A 443 11.28 -17.31 -35.82
C PRO A 443 12.48 -16.61 -36.47
N SER A 444 12.30 -16.11 -37.70
CA SER A 444 13.38 -15.53 -38.52
C SER A 444 14.00 -14.23 -37.99
N PHE A 445 13.42 -13.63 -36.94
CA PHE A 445 13.94 -12.41 -36.31
C PHE A 445 14.84 -12.69 -35.09
N ILE A 446 15.05 -13.95 -34.73
CA ILE A 446 15.94 -14.37 -33.64
C ILE A 446 17.19 -14.97 -34.28
N GLU A 447 18.35 -14.34 -34.09
CA GLU A 447 19.66 -14.80 -34.60
C GLU A 447 20.22 -16.01 -33.84
#